data_AF-A0A5N0YKZ2-F1
#
_entry.id   AF-A0A5N0YKZ2-F1
#
_cell.length_a   1.000
_cell.length_b   1.000
_cell.length_c   1.000
_cell.angle_alpha   90.00
_cell.angle_beta   90.00
_cell.angle_gamma   90.00
#
_symmetry.space_group_name_H-M   'P 1'
#
loop_
_entity.id
_entity.type
_entity.pdbx_description
1 polymer ?
#
loop_
_entity_poly.entity_id
_entity_poly.type
_entity_poly.pdbx_seq_one_letter_code
_entity_poly.pdbx_strand_id
1 'polypeptide(L)'
;MVLENKLGITNQIALAKAEERISKQKAKHLYDSGKINEIEVGTFKGLATIHFYLFSDIYKFAGEIRTVNLAKGNFRFAPLMYLETSLQYIDKMPQSTYKEIIEKYVEMNIAHPFRDGNVPSRHLLRTA
;
A
#
# COMPACT_ATOMS: atom_id res chain seq x y z
N MET A 1 -1.52 10.43 -16.36
CA MET A 1 -2.59 11.17 -15.65
C MET A 1 -2.15 11.33 -14.19
N VAL A 2 -2.32 12.50 -13.60
CA VAL A 2 -1.91 12.76 -12.21
C VAL A 2 -3.05 12.37 -11.28
N LEU A 3 -2.73 11.65 -10.20
CA LEU A 3 -3.74 11.23 -9.22
C LEU A 3 -4.30 12.44 -8.48
N GLU A 4 -5.60 12.40 -8.17
CA GLU A 4 -6.21 13.38 -7.30
C GLU A 4 -5.52 13.34 -5.92
N ASN A 5 -5.05 14.49 -5.47
CA ASN A 5 -4.27 14.62 -4.24
C ASN A 5 -4.69 15.88 -3.48
N LYS A 6 -4.53 15.84 -2.15
CA LYS A 6 -4.86 16.95 -1.24
C LYS A 6 -3.92 18.16 -1.41
N LEU A 7 -2.79 17.98 -2.10
CA LEU A 7 -1.77 19.00 -2.32
C LEU A 7 -2.09 19.89 -3.54
N GLY A 8 -3.11 19.57 -4.32
CA GLY A 8 -3.46 20.31 -5.55
C GLY A 8 -2.40 20.24 -6.65
N ILE A 9 -1.48 19.28 -6.58
CA ILE A 9 -0.37 19.17 -7.54
C ILE A 9 -0.88 18.51 -8.83
N THR A 10 -0.67 19.17 -9.96
CA THR A 10 -1.10 18.72 -11.29
C THR A 10 0.05 18.22 -12.17
N ASN A 11 1.30 18.33 -11.69
CA ASN A 11 2.49 17.82 -12.37
C ASN A 11 2.96 16.49 -11.75
N GLN A 12 3.11 15.45 -12.57
CA GLN A 12 3.41 14.10 -12.10
C GLN A 12 4.75 13.99 -11.37
N ILE A 13 5.78 14.68 -11.87
CA ILE A 13 7.13 14.65 -11.27
C ILE A 13 7.12 15.38 -9.94
N ALA A 14 6.44 16.53 -9.88
CA ALA A 14 6.29 17.30 -8.65
C ALA A 14 5.52 16.50 -7.59
N LEU A 15 4.45 15.80 -8.00
CA LEU A 15 3.67 14.96 -7.09
C LEU A 15 4.51 13.80 -6.55
N ALA A 16 5.24 13.08 -7.41
CA ALA A 16 6.10 11.98 -6.98
C ALA A 16 7.18 12.43 -5.96
N LYS A 17 7.79 13.61 -6.17
CA LYS A 17 8.76 14.19 -5.22
C LYS A 17 8.10 14.56 -3.89
N ALA A 18 6.92 15.17 -3.93
CA ALA A 18 6.19 15.55 -2.72
C ALA A 18 5.77 14.31 -1.91
N GLU A 19 5.26 13.29 -2.59
CA GLU A 19 4.91 12.00 -2.00
C GLU A 19 6.09 11.33 -1.32
N GLU A 20 7.22 11.20 -2.02
CA GLU A 20 8.43 10.58 -1.47
C GLU A 20 8.89 11.32 -0.21
N ARG A 21 8.95 12.66 -0.26
CA ARG A 21 9.37 13.47 0.88
C ARG A 21 8.44 13.29 2.08
N ILE A 22 7.13 13.43 1.87
CA ILE A 22 6.13 13.38 2.95
C ILE A 22 6.05 11.97 3.54
N SER A 23 5.96 10.94 2.70
CA SER A 23 5.85 9.54 3.16
C SER A 23 7.10 9.09 3.93
N LYS A 24 8.32 9.49 3.52
CA LYS A 24 9.55 9.20 4.27
C LYS A 24 9.58 9.91 5.62
N GLN A 25 9.13 11.18 5.69
CA GLN A 25 9.02 11.91 6.96
C GLN A 25 8.03 11.23 7.91
N LYS A 26 6.87 10.80 7.39
CA LYS A 26 5.88 10.03 8.16
C LYS A 26 6.42 8.67 8.60
N ALA A 27 7.10 7.94 7.73
CA ALA A 27 7.70 6.65 8.06
C ALA A 27 8.73 6.77 9.19
N LYS A 28 9.61 7.78 9.12
CA LYS A 28 10.56 8.09 10.19
C LYS A 28 9.84 8.38 11.50
N HIS A 29 8.83 9.26 11.48
CA HIS A 29 8.06 9.59 12.68
C HIS A 29 7.30 8.38 13.24
N LEU A 30 6.74 7.51 12.38
CA LEU A 30 6.07 6.28 12.79
C LEU A 30 7.02 5.35 13.57
N TYR A 31 8.26 5.25 13.11
CA TYR A 31 9.30 4.47 13.76
C TYR A 31 9.78 5.12 15.07
N ASP A 32 10.19 6.40 15.00
CA ASP A 32 10.77 7.13 16.14
C ASP A 32 9.77 7.29 17.30
N SER A 33 8.47 7.40 17.01
CA SER A 33 7.42 7.49 18.03
C SER A 33 7.05 6.16 18.68
N GLY A 34 7.57 5.02 18.19
CA GLY A 34 7.22 3.69 18.68
C GLY A 34 5.82 3.21 18.28
N LYS A 35 4.99 4.05 17.65
CA LYS A 35 3.64 3.71 17.18
C LYS A 35 3.61 2.52 16.23
N ILE A 36 4.71 2.25 15.51
CA ILE A 36 4.84 1.05 14.69
C ILE A 36 4.61 -0.25 15.47
N ASN A 37 4.93 -0.27 16.77
CA ASN A 37 4.79 -1.44 17.64
C ASN A 37 3.35 -1.68 18.10
N GLU A 38 2.47 -0.68 17.94
CA GLU A 38 1.04 -0.78 18.27
C GLU A 38 0.20 -1.28 17.08
N ILE A 39 0.80 -1.36 15.90
CA ILE A 39 0.12 -1.78 14.67
C ILE A 39 0.01 -3.30 14.61
N GLU A 40 -1.19 -3.77 14.25
CA GLU A 40 -1.49 -5.18 14.08
C GLU A 40 -0.59 -5.83 13.01
N VAL A 41 0.06 -6.95 13.34
CA VAL A 41 1.04 -7.60 12.45
C VAL A 41 0.37 -8.67 11.61
N GLY A 42 0.57 -8.61 10.29
CA GLY A 42 0.15 -9.67 9.37
C GLY A 42 -1.31 -9.63 8.96
N THR A 43 -2.01 -8.51 9.16
CA THR A 43 -3.39 -8.33 8.69
C THR A 43 -3.54 -7.10 7.79
N PHE A 44 -4.59 -7.10 6.97
CA PHE A 44 -4.96 -5.95 6.14
C PHE A 44 -5.22 -4.71 6.99
N LYS A 45 -5.83 -4.85 8.17
CA LYS A 45 -6.06 -3.73 9.09
C LYS A 45 -4.75 -3.05 9.50
N GLY A 46 -3.72 -3.83 9.84
CA GLY A 46 -2.39 -3.30 10.11
C GLY A 46 -1.78 -2.58 8.90
N LEU A 47 -1.86 -3.21 7.73
CA LEU A 47 -1.38 -2.64 6.48
C LEU A 47 -2.12 -1.34 6.09
N ALA A 48 -3.44 -1.29 6.25
CA ALA A 48 -4.27 -0.12 6.01
C ALA A 48 -3.92 1.02 6.98
N THR A 49 -3.62 0.70 8.23
CA THR A 49 -3.16 1.66 9.24
C THR A 49 -1.82 2.28 8.83
N ILE A 50 -0.85 1.47 8.38
CA ILE A 50 0.43 1.95 7.86
C ILE A 50 0.20 2.83 6.64
N HIS A 51 -0.60 2.36 5.68
CA HIS A 51 -0.88 3.11 4.46
C HIS A 51 -1.56 4.46 4.76
N PHE A 52 -2.55 4.48 5.65
CA PHE A 52 -3.18 5.72 6.12
C PHE A 52 -2.12 6.66 6.70
N TYR A 53 -1.29 6.18 7.62
CA TYR A 53 -0.28 6.99 8.29
C TYR A 53 0.70 7.66 7.30
N LEU A 54 1.14 6.92 6.28
CA LEU A 54 2.11 7.40 5.31
C LEU A 54 1.50 8.38 4.29
N PHE A 55 0.23 8.20 3.94
CA PHE A 55 -0.37 8.87 2.79
C PHE A 55 -1.58 9.77 3.12
N SER A 56 -2.01 9.87 4.38
CA SER A 56 -3.18 10.66 4.80
C SER A 56 -3.15 12.11 4.34
N ASP A 57 -1.97 12.71 4.27
CA ASP A 57 -1.79 14.12 3.93
C ASP A 57 -1.70 14.34 2.40
N ILE A 58 -1.59 13.24 1.65
CA ILE A 58 -1.40 13.24 0.19
C ILE A 58 -2.72 12.83 -0.48
N TYR A 59 -3.36 11.76 -0.03
CA TYR A 59 -4.51 11.16 -0.71
C TYR A 59 -5.75 11.11 0.20
N LYS A 60 -6.93 11.28 -0.41
CA LYS A 60 -8.21 11.11 0.29
C LYS A 60 -8.52 9.65 0.59
N PHE A 61 -8.06 8.73 -0.26
CA PHE A 61 -8.27 7.29 -0.15
C PHE A 61 -7.21 6.56 0.70
N ALA A 62 -6.38 7.29 1.46
CA ALA A 62 -5.32 6.65 2.22
C ALA A 62 -5.91 5.65 3.22
N GLY A 63 -5.48 4.38 3.15
CA GLY A 63 -5.97 3.30 4.02
C GLY A 63 -7.21 2.60 3.49
N GLU A 64 -7.84 3.14 2.44
CA GLU A 64 -9.08 2.60 1.86
C GLU A 64 -8.79 1.57 0.76
N ILE A 65 -9.68 0.58 0.67
CA ILE A 65 -9.67 -0.38 -0.43
C ILE A 65 -9.95 0.38 -1.74
N ARG A 66 -9.18 0.05 -2.79
CA ARG A 66 -9.35 0.66 -4.12
C ARG A 66 -10.74 0.38 -4.69
N THR A 67 -11.23 1.30 -5.51
CA THR A 67 -12.56 1.22 -6.14
C THR A 67 -12.50 0.90 -7.64
N VAL A 68 -11.32 0.56 -8.16
CA VAL A 68 -11.10 0.23 -9.57
C VAL A 68 -10.20 -0.99 -9.71
N ASN A 69 -10.30 -1.69 -10.84
CA ASN A 69 -9.35 -2.75 -11.20
C ASN A 69 -8.01 -2.15 -11.60
N LEU A 70 -6.92 -2.85 -11.26
CA LEU A 70 -5.55 -2.43 -11.54
C LEU A 70 -4.81 -3.50 -12.33
N ALA A 71 -3.86 -3.06 -13.13
CA ALA A 71 -2.93 -3.91 -13.85
C ALA A 71 -1.55 -3.24 -13.93
N LYS A 72 -0.50 -4.05 -14.04
CA LYS A 72 0.87 -3.60 -14.33
C LYS A 72 1.42 -4.47 -15.46
N GLY A 73 1.65 -3.86 -16.63
CA GLY A 73 1.94 -4.61 -17.85
C GLY A 73 0.81 -5.60 -18.16
N ASN A 74 1.18 -6.87 -18.34
CA ASN A 74 0.21 -7.96 -18.58
C ASN A 74 -0.36 -8.58 -17.30
N PHE A 75 0.12 -8.18 -16.12
CA PHE A 75 -0.35 -8.71 -14.85
C PHE A 75 -1.57 -7.93 -14.36
N ARG A 76 -2.68 -8.63 -14.09
CA ARG A 76 -3.88 -8.06 -13.45
C ARG A 76 -3.89 -8.46 -11.98
N PHE A 77 -4.04 -7.46 -11.10
CA PHE A 77 -4.24 -7.70 -9.68
C PHE A 77 -5.63 -8.29 -9.42
N ALA A 78 -5.91 -8.70 -8.18
CA ALA A 78 -7.19 -9.30 -7.80
C ALA A 78 -8.38 -8.45 -8.32
N PRO A 79 -9.39 -9.05 -8.96
CA PRO A 79 -10.57 -8.29 -9.36
C PRO A 79 -11.25 -7.64 -8.15
N LEU A 80 -11.73 -6.41 -8.32
CA LEU A 80 -12.37 -5.65 -7.24
C LEU A 80 -13.50 -6.44 -6.57
N MET A 81 -14.28 -7.18 -7.35
CA MET A 81 -15.40 -7.98 -6.86
C MET A 81 -15.00 -9.07 -5.85
N TYR A 82 -13.73 -9.50 -5.85
CA TYR A 82 -13.22 -10.52 -4.94
C TYR A 82 -12.25 -9.97 -3.90
N LEU A 83 -11.90 -8.69 -3.97
CA LEU A 83 -10.80 -8.12 -3.21
C LEU A 83 -11.03 -8.21 -1.70
N GLU A 84 -12.22 -7.89 -1.21
CA GLU A 84 -12.54 -8.01 0.22
C GLU A 84 -12.43 -9.46 0.70
N THR A 85 -12.99 -10.41 -0.05
CA THR A 85 -12.88 -11.84 0.26
C THR A 85 -11.43 -12.32 0.25
N SER A 86 -10.62 -11.87 -0.71
CA SER A 86 -9.19 -12.17 -0.76
C SER A 86 -8.45 -11.65 0.47
N LEU A 87 -8.73 -10.42 0.92
CA LEU A 87 -8.11 -9.85 2.12
C LEU A 87 -8.50 -10.64 3.38
N GLN A 88 -9.77 -11.02 3.53
CA GLN A 88 -10.23 -11.86 4.63
C GLN A 88 -9.56 -13.24 4.65
N TYR A 89 -9.28 -13.80 3.48
CA TYR A 89 -8.51 -15.04 3.36
C TYR A 89 -7.06 -14.84 3.76
N ILE A 90 -6.41 -13.79 3.24
CA ILE A 90 -5.01 -13.47 3.53
C ILE A 90 -4.78 -13.24 5.02
N ASP A 91 -5.68 -12.55 5.71
CA ASP A 91 -5.60 -12.33 7.16
C ASP A 91 -5.47 -13.64 7.95
N LYS A 92 -6.09 -14.71 7.47
CA LYS A 92 -6.10 -16.05 8.09
C LYS A 92 -4.93 -16.93 7.65
N MET A 93 -4.12 -16.51 6.68
CA MET A 93 -2.96 -17.29 6.24
C MET A 93 -1.93 -17.42 7.37
N PRO A 94 -1.29 -18.59 7.51
CA PRO A 94 -0.21 -18.80 8.48
C PRO A 94 0.99 -17.90 8.15
N GLN A 95 1.82 -17.64 9.15
CA GLN A 95 2.98 -16.74 9.05
C GLN A 95 4.08 -17.08 10.07
N SER A 96 4.15 -18.34 10.49
CA SER A 96 5.06 -18.79 11.55
C SER A 96 6.43 -19.19 11.00
N THR A 97 6.48 -19.58 9.73
CA THR A 97 7.72 -19.92 9.04
C THR A 97 8.08 -18.90 7.97
N TYR A 98 9.35 -18.83 7.59
CA TYR A 98 9.81 -18.00 6.48
C TYR A 98 9.01 -18.25 5.20
N LYS A 99 8.75 -19.52 4.87
CA LYS A 99 8.00 -19.91 3.68
C LYS A 99 6.57 -19.35 3.71
N GLU A 100 5.87 -19.53 4.82
CA GLU A 100 4.50 -19.02 5.00
C GLU A 100 4.43 -17.49 4.92
N ILE A 101 5.43 -16.79 5.50
CA ILE A 101 5.52 -15.32 5.41
C ILE A 101 5.67 -14.88 3.95
N ILE A 102 6.52 -15.56 3.17
CA ILE A 102 6.71 -15.25 1.74
C ILE A 102 5.41 -15.53 0.96
N GLU A 103 4.74 -16.65 1.19
CA GLU A 103 3.46 -16.97 0.55
C GLU A 103 2.39 -15.91 0.87
N LYS A 104 2.25 -15.54 2.15
CA LYS A 104 1.32 -14.49 2.58
C LYS A 104 1.65 -13.12 1.98
N TYR A 105 2.93 -12.77 1.87
CA TYR A 105 3.39 -11.55 1.20
C TYR A 105 3.03 -11.54 -0.30
N VAL A 106 3.23 -12.67 -0.98
CA VAL A 106 2.88 -12.81 -2.41
C VAL A 106 1.38 -12.62 -2.61
N GLU A 107 0.54 -13.28 -1.81
CA GLU A 107 -0.92 -13.14 -1.89
C GLU A 107 -1.37 -11.70 -1.62
N MET A 108 -0.81 -11.03 -0.61
CA MET A 108 -1.09 -9.61 -0.35
C MET A 108 -0.69 -8.71 -1.53
N ASN A 109 0.44 -9.00 -2.18
CA ASN A 109 0.86 -8.27 -3.37
C ASN A 109 -0.08 -8.49 -4.57
N ILE A 110 -0.60 -9.71 -4.74
CA ILE A 110 -1.59 -10.03 -5.78
C ILE A 110 -2.92 -9.31 -5.50
N ALA A 111 -3.35 -9.25 -4.24
CA ALA A 111 -4.54 -8.51 -3.82
C ALA A 111 -4.43 -7.01 -4.17
N HIS A 112 -3.27 -6.43 -3.88
CA HIS A 112 -2.92 -5.04 -4.20
C HIS A 112 -4.02 -4.06 -3.79
N PRO A 113 -4.30 -3.96 -2.48
CA PRO A 113 -5.57 -3.43 -1.99
C PRO A 113 -5.74 -1.92 -2.20
N PHE A 114 -4.66 -1.15 -2.31
CA PHE A 114 -4.73 0.30 -2.43
C PHE A 114 -4.63 0.77 -3.88
N ARG A 115 -5.11 2.01 -4.14
CA ARG A 115 -5.06 2.61 -5.48
C ARG A 115 -3.64 2.96 -5.94
N ASP A 116 -2.80 3.40 -5.00
CA ASP A 116 -1.37 3.67 -5.08
C ASP A 116 -0.77 3.34 -3.69
N GLY A 117 0.55 3.39 -3.51
CA GLY A 117 1.18 3.24 -2.19
C GLY A 117 1.42 1.79 -1.75
N ASN A 118 1.13 0.80 -2.61
CA ASN A 118 1.42 -0.61 -2.34
C ASN A 118 2.95 -0.91 -2.34
N VAL A 119 3.37 -1.83 -1.46
CA VAL A 119 4.78 -2.02 -1.05
C VAL A 119 5.77 -2.37 -2.18
N PRO A 120 5.45 -3.13 -3.26
CA PRO A 120 6.40 -3.35 -4.35
C PRO A 120 6.24 -2.40 -5.54
N SER A 121 5.47 -1.31 -5.40
CA SER A 121 5.34 -0.31 -6.47
C SER A 121 6.47 0.73 -6.49
N ARG A 122 7.26 0.88 -5.41
CA ARG A 122 8.23 1.99 -5.29
C ARG A 122 9.72 1.61 -5.38
N HIS A 123 10.10 0.32 -5.34
CA HIS A 123 11.52 -0.11 -5.43
C HIS A 123 11.92 -0.83 -6.73
N LEU A 124 11.01 -0.97 -7.71
CA LEU A 124 11.29 -1.64 -9.00
C LEU A 124 10.90 -0.81 -10.25
N LEU A 125 10.80 0.52 -10.14
CA LEU A 125 10.48 1.40 -11.28
C LEU A 125 11.49 2.55 -11.43
N ARG A 126 12.77 2.19 -11.41
CA ARG A 126 13.84 2.94 -12.07
C ARG A 126 14.75 1.96 -12.79
N THR A 127 14.36 1.54 -13.99
CA THR A 127 15.19 1.39 -15.20
C THR A 127 14.45 0.56 -16.26
N ALA A 128 14.48 1.09 -17.49
CA ALA A 128 14.12 0.51 -18.79
C ALA A 128 12.65 0.09 -19.00
#